data_AF-A0A7Y6PV58-F1
#
_entry.id   AF-A0A7Y6PV58-F1
#
_cell.length_a   1.000
_cell.length_b   1.000
_cell.length_c   1.000
_cell.angle_alpha   90.00
_cell.angle_beta   90.00
_cell.angle_gamma   90.00
#
_symmetry.space_group_name_H-M   'P 1'
#
loop_
_entity.id
_entity.type
_entity.pdbx_description
1 polymer ?
#
loop_
_entity_poly.entity_id
_entity_poly.type
_entity_poly.pdbx_seq_one_letter_code
_entity_poly.pdbx_strand_id
1 'polypeptide(L)'
;MSIAANLLALLVMPIVVVGIINRVKSRWAGRVGPPIFQLAFDILRLVRKTPVYSKVTTPVFRIGPAVVLVSAVASACIVPLVGTRSLVSFPFDFVWFAYVWSIGRVALMLGALDTGSSFEGMGASREATFATLLEPVLFLVAGALCLHGGVRSLEAALVPQLDGPSAVVMWVAAVAALLIVIQVEAARMPVDDPTTHLELTMVHEVMILDHSGPELAMLQLGSAIKMFAAISVAATLLNPLAGQHSIVAVASHLGICMAIAVVLGMAESLIARLKLRVVPQYIVVGLVAAGIALLSMLGRGGHA
;
A
#
# COMPACT_ATOMS: atom_id res chain seq x y z
N MET A 1 -7.41 -8.78 -23.50
CA MET A 1 -7.00 -9.69 -22.39
C MET A 1 -6.61 -8.95 -21.10
N SER A 2 -6.24 -7.67 -21.12
CA SER A 2 -5.75 -6.95 -19.92
C SER A 2 -6.83 -6.59 -18.88
N ILE A 3 -8.02 -6.13 -19.29
CA ILE A 3 -9.04 -5.63 -18.35
C ILE A 3 -9.60 -6.75 -17.46
N ALA A 4 -10.04 -7.86 -18.06
CA ALA A 4 -10.55 -9.00 -17.29
C ALA A 4 -9.49 -9.60 -16.36
N ALA A 5 -8.22 -9.65 -16.79
CA ALA A 5 -7.12 -10.11 -15.96
C ALA A 5 -6.87 -9.16 -14.77
N ASN A 6 -6.87 -7.84 -14.99
CA ASN A 6 -6.76 -6.84 -13.93
C ASN A 6 -7.91 -6.93 -12.92
N LEU A 7 -9.15 -7.10 -13.39
CA LEU A 7 -10.30 -7.29 -12.50
C LEU A 7 -10.19 -8.58 -11.69
N LEU A 8 -9.77 -9.68 -12.32
CA LEU A 8 -9.55 -10.95 -11.62
C LEU A 8 -8.43 -10.82 -10.58
N ALA A 9 -7.32 -10.15 -10.93
CA ALA A 9 -6.23 -9.89 -10.01
C ALA A 9 -6.66 -9.01 -8.84
N LEU A 10 -7.46 -7.96 -9.09
CA LEU A 10 -8.01 -7.11 -8.04
C LEU A 10 -8.85 -7.90 -7.03
N LEU A 11 -9.58 -8.93 -7.47
CA LEU A 11 -10.40 -9.75 -6.58
C LEU A 11 -9.61 -10.82 -5.83
N VAL A 12 -8.59 -11.41 -6.46
CA VAL A 12 -7.90 -12.59 -5.92
C VAL A 12 -6.58 -12.24 -5.24
N MET A 13 -5.77 -11.38 -5.85
CA MET A 13 -4.40 -11.12 -5.39
C MET A 13 -4.31 -10.46 -4.01
N PRO A 14 -5.19 -9.53 -3.59
CA PRO A 14 -5.17 -9.01 -2.22
C PRO A 14 -5.21 -10.12 -1.16
N ILE A 15 -6.05 -11.13 -1.38
CA ILE A 15 -6.23 -12.28 -0.50
C ILE A 15 -4.97 -13.15 -0.50
N VAL A 16 -4.44 -13.44 -1.69
CA VAL A 16 -3.25 -14.27 -1.86
C VAL A 16 -2.02 -13.62 -1.22
N VAL A 17 -1.81 -12.32 -1.44
CA VAL A 17 -0.67 -11.56 -0.91
C VAL A 17 -0.68 -11.56 0.62
N VAL A 18 -1.81 -11.21 1.25
CA VAL A 18 -1.96 -11.27 2.72
C VAL A 18 -1.72 -12.70 3.23
N GLY A 19 -2.27 -13.69 2.53
CA GLY A 19 -2.09 -15.10 2.84
C GLY A 19 -0.63 -15.55 2.81
N ILE A 20 0.13 -15.13 1.79
CA ILE A 20 1.56 -15.43 1.66
C ILE A 20 2.33 -14.81 2.82
N ILE A 21 2.12 -13.53 3.13
CA ILE A 21 2.79 -12.84 4.25
C ILE A 21 2.57 -13.62 5.55
N ASN A 22 1.30 -13.93 5.87
CA ASN A 22 0.96 -14.66 7.10
C ASN A 22 1.53 -16.09 7.14
N ARG A 23 1.60 -16.76 5.98
CA ARG A 23 2.19 -18.10 5.86
C ARG A 23 3.69 -18.08 6.09
N VAL A 24 4.39 -17.08 5.55
CA VAL A 24 5.84 -16.88 5.75
C VAL A 24 6.13 -16.60 7.23
N LYS A 25 5.39 -15.68 7.87
CA LYS A 25 5.51 -15.41 9.32
C LYS A 25 5.35 -16.67 10.16
N SER A 26 4.34 -17.47 9.84
CA SER A 26 4.06 -18.70 10.59
C SER A 26 5.19 -19.72 10.47
N ARG A 27 5.78 -19.86 9.27
CA ARG A 27 6.93 -20.76 9.04
C ARG A 27 8.17 -20.30 9.79
N TRP A 28 8.49 -19.01 9.76
CA TRP A 28 9.62 -18.46 10.53
C TRP A 28 9.43 -18.61 12.04
N ALA A 29 8.20 -18.53 12.52
CA ALA A 29 7.84 -18.81 13.91
C ALA A 29 7.78 -20.31 14.26
N GLY A 30 8.10 -21.23 13.33
CA GLY A 30 8.11 -22.68 13.59
C GLY A 30 6.73 -23.33 13.74
N ARG A 31 5.65 -22.68 13.28
CA ARG A 31 4.28 -23.19 13.42
C ARG A 31 3.57 -23.38 12.08
N VAL A 32 2.57 -24.26 12.05
CA VAL A 32 1.66 -24.39 10.91
C VAL A 32 0.74 -23.18 10.86
N GLY A 33 0.94 -22.33 9.86
CA GLY A 33 0.14 -21.12 9.66
C GLY A 33 -1.26 -21.35 9.10
N PRO A 34 -2.07 -20.29 9.00
CA PRO A 34 -3.35 -20.33 8.29
C PRO A 34 -3.17 -20.68 6.80
N PRO A 35 -4.25 -21.11 6.11
CA PRO A 35 -4.24 -21.28 4.65
C PRO A 35 -4.10 -19.92 3.94
N ILE A 36 -3.64 -19.93 2.68
CA ILE A 36 -3.44 -18.69 1.90
C ILE A 36 -4.75 -17.91 1.73
N PHE A 37 -5.87 -18.60 1.54
CA PHE A 37 -7.18 -17.98 1.37
C PHE A 37 -7.89 -17.63 2.69
N GLN A 38 -7.18 -17.62 3.83
CA GLN A 38 -7.77 -17.36 5.14
C GLN A 38 -8.56 -16.04 5.20
N LEU A 39 -8.02 -14.97 4.60
CA LEU A 39 -8.70 -13.67 4.56
C LEU A 39 -10.07 -13.76 3.86
N ALA A 40 -10.22 -14.60 2.83
CA ALA A 40 -11.51 -14.81 2.17
C ALA A 40 -12.55 -15.42 3.13
N PHE A 41 -12.13 -16.44 3.88
CA PHE A 41 -13.00 -17.10 4.86
C PHE A 41 -13.38 -16.14 6.01
N ASP A 42 -12.43 -15.32 6.45
CA ASP A 42 -12.69 -14.32 7.49
C ASP A 42 -13.66 -13.23 7.03
N ILE A 43 -13.50 -12.71 5.81
CA ILE A 43 -14.44 -11.75 5.20
C ILE A 43 -15.84 -12.37 5.10
N LEU A 44 -15.96 -13.59 4.55
CA LEU A 44 -17.25 -14.28 4.42
C LEU A 44 -17.93 -14.50 5.78
N ARG A 45 -17.15 -14.80 6.83
CA ARG A 45 -17.65 -14.93 8.19
C ARG A 45 -18.12 -13.58 8.73
N LEU A 46 -17.35 -12.51 8.54
CA LEU A 46 -17.63 -11.18 9.07
C LEU A 46 -18.89 -10.55 8.45
N VAL A 47 -19.09 -10.72 7.14
CA VAL A 47 -20.29 -10.23 6.43
C VAL A 47 -21.58 -10.87 6.96
N ARG A 48 -21.50 -12.06 7.57
CA ARG A 48 -22.64 -12.76 8.17
C ARG A 48 -22.91 -12.38 9.62
N LYS A 49 -22.07 -11.55 10.24
CA LYS A 49 -22.26 -11.09 11.62
C LYS A 49 -23.09 -9.83 11.68
N THR A 50 -23.79 -9.62 12.79
CA THR A 50 -24.48 -8.37 13.07
C THR A 50 -23.46 -7.34 13.60
N PRO A 51 -23.38 -6.13 13.03
CA PRO A 51 -22.54 -5.08 13.57
C PRO A 51 -23.11 -4.56 14.90
N VAL A 52 -22.22 -4.23 15.83
CA VAL A 52 -22.53 -3.59 17.11
C VAL A 52 -22.03 -2.16 17.04
N TYR A 53 -22.91 -1.22 17.38
CA TYR A 53 -22.61 0.21 17.36
C TYR A 53 -22.65 0.79 18.76
N SER A 54 -21.70 1.67 19.04
CA SER A 54 -21.75 2.48 20.25
C SER A 54 -22.89 3.50 20.17
N LYS A 55 -23.36 3.97 21.32
CA LYS A 55 -24.40 5.00 21.38
C LYS A 55 -23.88 6.40 21.03
N VAL A 56 -22.56 6.59 21.09
CA VAL A 56 -21.91 7.89 20.84
C VAL A 56 -21.47 8.07 19.38
N THR A 57 -21.34 6.98 18.62
CA THR A 57 -20.93 7.04 17.21
C THR A 57 -22.00 7.68 16.34
N THR A 58 -21.56 8.50 15.39
CA THR A 58 -22.41 9.14 14.38
C THR A 58 -22.44 8.31 13.09
N PRO A 59 -23.17 8.74 12.04
CA PRO A 59 -23.12 8.06 10.74
C PRO A 59 -21.72 8.01 10.10
N VAL A 60 -20.79 8.87 10.53
CA VAL A 60 -19.40 8.90 10.03
C VAL A 60 -18.73 7.55 10.28
N PHE A 61 -18.87 6.99 11.49
CA PHE A 61 -18.36 5.65 11.83
C PHE A 61 -18.86 4.55 10.90
N ARG A 62 -20.12 4.61 10.46
CA ARG A 62 -20.73 3.59 9.58
C ARG A 62 -20.31 3.74 8.11
N ILE A 63 -20.14 4.98 7.66
CA ILE A 63 -19.80 5.29 6.27
C ILE A 63 -18.29 5.14 6.03
N GLY A 64 -17.45 5.41 7.03
CA GLY A 64 -15.99 5.34 6.95
C GLY A 64 -15.46 4.04 6.32
N PRO A 65 -15.85 2.86 6.81
CA PRO A 65 -15.46 1.56 6.23
C PRO A 65 -15.77 1.41 4.74
N ALA A 66 -16.93 1.90 4.29
CA ALA A 66 -17.32 1.86 2.89
C ALA A 66 -16.45 2.80 2.03
N VAL A 67 -16.16 4.01 2.53
CA VAL A 67 -15.26 4.96 1.86
C VAL A 67 -13.84 4.39 1.75
N VAL A 68 -13.34 3.74 2.80
CA VAL A 68 -12.03 3.05 2.77
C VAL A 68 -12.01 1.99 1.67
N LEU A 69 -13.02 1.11 1.60
CA LEU A 69 -13.06 0.08 0.58
C LEU A 69 -13.18 0.67 -0.84
N VAL A 70 -14.07 1.62 -1.06
CA VAL A 70 -14.28 2.25 -2.36
C VAL A 70 -13.02 2.99 -2.83
N SER A 71 -12.38 3.74 -1.93
CA SER A 71 -11.12 4.43 -2.23
C SER A 71 -9.99 3.47 -2.60
N ALA A 72 -9.88 2.32 -1.91
CA ALA A 72 -8.88 1.30 -2.23
C ALA A 72 -9.12 0.64 -3.60
N VAL A 73 -10.38 0.34 -3.93
CA VAL A 73 -10.75 -0.18 -5.26
C VAL A 73 -10.47 0.87 -6.34
N ALA A 74 -10.86 2.11 -6.09
CA ALA A 74 -10.67 3.23 -7.01
C ALA A 74 -9.18 3.49 -7.29
N SER A 75 -8.33 3.54 -6.26
CA SER A 75 -6.88 3.73 -6.42
C SER A 75 -6.24 2.53 -7.15
N ALA A 76 -6.68 1.31 -6.87
CA ALA A 76 -6.18 0.11 -7.55
C ALA A 76 -6.52 0.08 -9.06
N CYS A 77 -7.55 0.78 -9.52
CA CYS A 77 -7.88 0.88 -10.95
C CYS A 77 -6.85 1.70 -11.76
N ILE A 78 -6.13 2.63 -11.12
CA ILE A 78 -5.10 3.45 -11.78
C ILE A 78 -3.75 2.73 -11.84
N VAL A 79 -3.51 1.81 -10.91
CA VAL A 79 -2.27 1.05 -10.86
C VAL A 79 -2.32 -0.11 -11.87
N PRO A 80 -1.21 -0.42 -12.56
CA PRO A 80 -1.10 -1.68 -13.30
C PRO A 80 -1.09 -2.87 -12.32
N LEU A 81 -2.20 -3.63 -12.29
CA LEU A 81 -2.35 -4.80 -11.41
C LEU A 81 -1.79 -6.08 -12.04
N VAL A 82 -1.80 -6.16 -13.36
CA VAL A 82 -1.35 -7.31 -14.15
C VAL A 82 -0.53 -6.84 -15.34
N GLY A 83 0.79 -7.01 -15.27
CA GLY A 83 1.70 -6.50 -16.30
C GLY A 83 1.79 -4.99 -16.21
N THR A 84 1.63 -4.28 -17.32
CA THR A 84 1.83 -2.83 -17.36
C THR A 84 0.62 -2.01 -17.70
N ARG A 85 -0.55 -2.60 -17.99
CA ARG A 85 -1.72 -1.81 -18.35
C ARG A 85 -2.63 -1.61 -17.14
N SER A 86 -2.98 -0.38 -16.81
CA SER A 86 -3.98 -0.10 -15.77
C SER A 86 -5.40 -0.26 -16.32
N LEU A 87 -6.41 -0.22 -15.45
CA LEU A 87 -7.81 -0.21 -15.88
C LEU A 87 -8.19 1.17 -16.43
N VAL A 88 -7.64 2.23 -15.82
CA VAL A 88 -7.86 3.62 -16.20
C VAL A 88 -6.52 4.34 -16.16
N SER A 89 -6.15 5.01 -17.26
CA SER A 89 -4.97 5.89 -17.30
C SER A 89 -5.31 7.20 -18.01
N PHE A 90 -4.78 8.30 -17.46
CA PHE A 90 -4.91 9.66 -17.99
C PHE A 90 -3.73 10.51 -17.52
N PRO A 91 -3.47 11.69 -18.14
CA PRO A 91 -2.38 12.56 -17.71
C PRO A 91 -2.52 12.99 -16.24
N PHE A 92 -1.45 12.85 -15.47
CA PHE A 92 -1.36 13.16 -14.03
C PHE A 92 -2.26 12.29 -13.13
N ASP A 93 -2.58 11.07 -13.59
CA ASP A 93 -3.32 10.06 -12.83
C ASP A 93 -2.68 9.69 -11.47
N PHE A 94 -1.36 9.85 -11.30
CA PHE A 94 -0.68 9.67 -10.00
C PHE A 94 -1.15 10.67 -8.92
N VAL A 95 -1.58 11.87 -9.31
CA VAL A 95 -2.12 12.89 -8.38
C VAL A 95 -3.48 12.42 -7.87
N TRP A 96 -4.34 11.97 -8.79
CA TRP A 96 -5.64 11.40 -8.42
C TRP A 96 -5.47 10.17 -7.53
N PHE A 97 -4.53 9.29 -7.87
CA PHE A 97 -4.20 8.11 -7.09
C PHE A 97 -3.82 8.47 -5.64
N ALA A 98 -2.91 9.43 -5.45
CA ALA A 98 -2.49 9.88 -4.13
C ALA A 98 -3.68 10.44 -3.32
N TYR A 99 -4.51 11.31 -3.92
CA TYR A 99 -5.64 11.90 -3.20
C TYR A 99 -6.77 10.91 -2.90
N VAL A 100 -7.11 10.03 -3.83
CA VAL A 100 -8.12 8.98 -3.58
C VAL A 100 -7.66 8.06 -2.46
N TRP A 101 -6.38 7.68 -2.46
CA TRP A 101 -5.80 6.92 -1.36
C TRP A 101 -5.87 7.67 -0.02
N SER A 102 -5.55 8.97 -0.02
CA SER A 102 -5.66 9.83 1.16
C SER A 102 -7.10 10.01 1.67
N ILE A 103 -8.11 10.04 0.79
CA ILE A 103 -9.54 10.10 1.19
C ILE A 103 -9.90 8.88 2.06
N GLY A 104 -9.45 7.69 1.67
CA GLY A 104 -9.65 6.48 2.48
C GLY A 104 -9.03 6.61 3.87
N ARG A 105 -7.81 7.15 3.95
CA ARG A 105 -7.12 7.38 5.23
C ARG A 105 -7.84 8.40 6.10
N VAL A 106 -8.29 9.52 5.53
CA VAL A 106 -9.08 10.53 6.24
C VAL A 106 -10.38 9.93 6.76
N ALA A 107 -11.09 9.13 5.95
CA ALA A 107 -12.31 8.45 6.39
C ALA A 107 -12.06 7.48 7.54
N LEU A 108 -10.94 6.74 7.52
CA LEU A 108 -10.53 5.86 8.62
C LEU A 108 -10.25 6.66 9.90
N MET A 109 -9.48 7.75 9.80
CA MET A 109 -9.17 8.62 10.96
C MET A 109 -10.43 9.28 11.53
N LEU A 110 -11.36 9.73 10.68
CA LEU A 110 -12.63 10.30 11.12
C LEU A 110 -13.50 9.26 11.81
N GLY A 111 -13.57 8.03 11.29
CA GLY A 111 -14.27 6.92 11.94
C GLY A 111 -13.71 6.61 13.33
N ALA A 112 -12.38 6.58 13.45
CA ALA A 112 -11.70 6.38 14.73
C ALA A 112 -11.93 7.53 15.74
N LEU A 113 -12.01 8.78 15.27
CA LEU A 113 -12.29 9.92 16.16
C LEU A 113 -13.76 9.98 16.62
N ASP A 114 -14.67 9.41 15.83
CA ASP A 114 -16.12 9.43 16.06
C ASP A 114 -16.58 8.54 17.22
N THR A 115 -15.78 7.53 17.61
CA THR A 115 -16.07 6.67 18.77
C THR A 115 -15.86 7.37 20.10
N GLY A 116 -15.09 8.46 20.13
CA GLY A 116 -14.77 9.22 21.34
C GLY A 116 -13.81 8.49 22.29
N SER A 117 -13.12 7.44 21.84
CA SER A 117 -12.12 6.71 22.63
C SER A 117 -10.75 7.40 22.58
N SER A 118 -10.05 7.44 23.73
CA SER A 118 -8.70 8.00 23.81
C SER A 118 -7.68 7.20 23.00
N PHE A 119 -7.86 5.89 22.87
CA PHE A 119 -6.98 5.02 22.10
C PHE A 119 -7.11 5.27 20.59
N GLU A 120 -8.34 5.34 20.10
CA GLU A 120 -8.60 5.59 18.69
C GLU A 120 -8.12 6.98 18.25
N GLY A 121 -8.31 8.00 19.10
CA GLY A 121 -7.76 9.34 18.89
C GLY A 121 -6.23 9.40 18.88
N MET A 122 -5.55 8.60 19.72
CA MET A 122 -4.09 8.47 19.67
C MET A 122 -3.62 7.81 18.36
N GLY A 123 -4.34 6.81 17.86
CA GLY A 123 -4.09 6.19 16.56
C GLY A 123 -4.20 7.16 15.41
N ALA A 124 -5.34 7.87 15.34
CA ALA A 124 -5.61 8.85 14.30
C ALA A 124 -4.56 9.97 14.27
N SER A 125 -4.11 10.46 15.43
CA SER A 125 -3.04 11.47 15.53
C SER A 125 -1.70 10.98 14.96
N ARG A 126 -1.33 9.72 15.25
CA ARG A 126 -0.11 9.09 14.72
C ARG A 126 -0.20 8.88 13.21
N GLU A 127 -1.32 8.35 12.74
CA GLU A 127 -1.60 8.13 11.32
C GLU A 127 -1.54 9.46 10.54
N ALA A 128 -2.13 10.54 11.07
CA ALA A 128 -2.08 11.87 10.45
C ALA A 128 -0.64 12.40 10.33
N THR A 129 0.20 12.14 11.34
CA THR A 129 1.61 12.54 11.32
C THR A 129 2.39 11.78 10.24
N PHE A 130 2.19 10.46 10.16
CA PHE A 130 2.87 9.63 9.16
C PHE A 130 2.40 9.98 7.75
N ALA A 131 1.10 10.17 7.59
CA ALA A 131 0.45 10.58 6.35
C ALA A 131 1.08 11.83 5.74
N THR A 132 1.22 12.88 6.56
CA THR A 132 1.72 14.19 6.14
C THR A 132 3.17 14.10 5.65
N LEU A 133 3.98 13.23 6.26
CA LEU A 133 5.37 13.00 5.86
C LEU A 133 5.48 12.11 4.62
N LEU A 134 4.54 11.18 4.42
CA LEU A 134 4.58 10.19 3.35
C LEU A 134 4.11 10.76 2.01
N GLU A 135 3.17 11.70 2.02
CA GLU A 135 2.58 12.27 0.81
C GLU A 135 3.65 12.93 -0.11
N PRO A 136 4.58 13.77 0.38
CA PRO A 136 5.66 14.29 -0.46
C PRO A 136 6.55 13.19 -1.07
N VAL A 137 6.75 12.07 -0.37
CA VAL A 137 7.55 10.94 -0.88
C VAL A 137 6.92 10.37 -2.14
N LEU A 138 5.61 10.13 -2.12
CA LEU A 138 4.85 9.61 -3.26
C LEU A 138 4.95 10.56 -4.47
N PHE A 139 4.75 11.87 -4.25
CA PHE A 139 4.82 12.88 -5.31
C PHE A 139 6.22 13.02 -5.91
N LEU A 140 7.27 13.02 -5.08
CA LEU A 140 8.64 13.12 -5.55
C LEU A 140 9.07 11.90 -6.36
N VAL A 141 8.70 10.69 -5.93
CA VAL A 141 8.98 9.47 -6.71
C VAL A 141 8.22 9.46 -8.03
N ALA A 142 6.91 9.67 -7.99
CA ALA A 142 6.09 9.66 -9.21
C ALA A 142 6.53 10.77 -10.18
N GLY A 143 6.83 11.96 -9.66
CA GLY A 143 7.35 13.08 -10.43
C GLY A 143 8.72 12.78 -11.07
N ALA A 144 9.66 12.19 -10.31
CA ALA A 144 10.97 11.80 -10.85
C ALA A 144 10.83 10.79 -12.01
N LEU A 145 9.98 9.77 -11.85
CA LEU A 145 9.72 8.77 -12.88
C LEU A 145 9.05 9.37 -14.13
N CYS A 146 8.07 10.25 -13.95
CA CYS A 146 7.40 10.95 -15.06
C CYS A 146 8.38 11.85 -15.84
N LEU A 147 9.20 12.62 -15.13
CA LEU A 147 10.21 13.51 -15.72
C LEU A 147 11.26 12.71 -16.49
N HIS A 148 11.75 11.60 -15.93
CA HIS A 148 12.72 10.72 -16.59
C HIS A 148 12.19 10.16 -17.90
N GLY A 149 10.97 9.59 -17.88
CA GLY A 149 10.37 8.97 -19.04
C GLY A 149 9.77 9.96 -20.05
N GLY A 150 9.70 11.25 -19.74
CA GLY A 150 8.99 12.26 -20.56
C GLY A 150 7.50 11.98 -20.68
N VAL A 151 6.92 11.23 -19.75
CA VAL A 151 5.53 10.76 -19.75
C VAL A 151 4.73 11.43 -18.64
N ARG A 152 3.41 11.45 -18.78
CA ARG A 152 2.51 12.11 -17.80
C ARG A 152 1.59 11.14 -17.06
N SER A 153 1.56 9.87 -17.44
CA SER A 153 0.76 8.82 -16.81
C SER A 153 1.62 7.92 -15.95
N LEU A 154 1.11 7.51 -14.79
CA LEU A 154 1.73 6.60 -13.84
C LEU A 154 2.02 5.25 -14.48
N GLU A 155 1.08 4.72 -15.28
CA GLU A 155 1.23 3.47 -16.02
C GLU A 155 2.54 3.44 -16.82
N ALA A 156 2.76 4.48 -17.63
CA ALA A 156 3.95 4.59 -18.46
C ALA A 156 5.20 4.94 -17.65
N ALA A 157 5.07 5.73 -16.59
CA ALA A 157 6.20 6.13 -15.74
C ALA A 157 6.81 4.96 -14.94
N LEU A 158 6.02 3.91 -14.66
CA LEU A 158 6.49 2.73 -13.94
C LEU A 158 7.27 1.74 -14.82
N VAL A 159 7.29 1.92 -16.15
CA VAL A 159 8.12 1.10 -17.03
C VAL A 159 9.59 1.49 -16.82
N PRO A 160 10.46 0.57 -16.35
CA PRO A 160 11.84 0.90 -16.03
C PRO A 160 12.64 1.23 -17.29
N GLN A 161 13.28 2.40 -17.28
CA GLN A 161 14.16 2.88 -18.35
C GLN A 161 15.56 3.13 -17.76
N LEU A 162 16.50 2.22 -18.00
CA LEU A 162 17.82 2.19 -17.36
C LEU A 162 18.94 2.61 -18.33
N ASP A 163 18.76 3.74 -19.02
CA ASP A 163 19.61 4.17 -20.14
C ASP A 163 20.91 4.89 -19.70
N GLY A 164 21.34 4.74 -18.44
CA GLY A 164 22.58 5.31 -17.93
C GLY A 164 22.72 5.32 -16.40
N PRO A 165 23.89 5.74 -15.88
CA PRO A 165 24.17 5.68 -14.43
C PRO A 165 23.20 6.52 -13.59
N SER A 166 22.81 7.72 -14.05
CA SER A 166 21.84 8.56 -13.35
C SER A 166 20.44 7.93 -13.28
N ALA A 167 20.03 7.23 -14.34
CA ALA A 167 18.77 6.48 -14.39
C ALA A 167 18.76 5.32 -13.37
N VAL A 168 19.89 4.63 -13.22
CA VAL A 168 20.05 3.56 -12.22
C VAL A 168 19.98 4.14 -10.80
N VAL A 169 20.66 5.26 -10.53
CA VAL A 169 20.59 5.93 -9.22
C VAL A 169 19.16 6.36 -8.89
N MET A 170 18.46 6.97 -9.85
CA MET A 170 17.05 7.33 -9.70
C MET A 170 16.20 6.11 -9.38
N TRP A 171 16.35 5.04 -10.16
CA TRP A 171 15.56 3.83 -10.02
C TRP A 171 15.76 3.16 -8.66
N VAL A 172 17.02 3.02 -8.21
CA VAL A 172 17.33 2.46 -6.88
C VAL A 172 16.72 3.33 -5.77
N ALA A 173 16.84 4.65 -5.88
CA ALA A 173 16.32 5.58 -4.89
C ALA A 173 14.77 5.59 -4.88
N ALA A 174 14.13 5.49 -6.04
CA ALA A 174 12.68 5.37 -6.18
C ALA A 174 12.15 4.05 -5.59
N VAL A 175 12.82 2.93 -5.86
CA VAL A 175 12.49 1.62 -5.26
C VAL A 175 12.63 1.69 -3.74
N ALA A 176 13.72 2.24 -3.22
CA ALA A 176 13.93 2.37 -1.78
C ALA A 176 12.83 3.22 -1.11
N ALA A 177 12.47 4.36 -1.70
CA ALA A 177 11.39 5.21 -1.24
C ALA A 177 10.03 4.48 -1.27
N LEU A 178 9.71 3.76 -2.36
CA LEU A 178 8.47 3.00 -2.48
C LEU A 178 8.37 1.86 -1.48
N LEU A 179 9.47 1.18 -1.16
CA LEU A 179 9.48 0.15 -0.11
C LEU A 179 9.14 0.75 1.26
N ILE A 180 9.66 1.95 1.58
CA ILE A 180 9.31 2.67 2.81
C ILE A 180 7.83 3.05 2.78
N VAL A 181 7.33 3.55 1.65
CA VAL A 181 5.90 3.85 1.45
C VAL A 181 5.03 2.63 1.70
N ILE A 182 5.36 1.47 1.12
CA ILE A 182 4.61 0.22 1.33
C ILE A 182 4.58 -0.16 2.81
N GLN A 183 5.70 -0.06 3.52
CA GLN A 183 5.78 -0.43 4.94
C GLN A 183 4.93 0.49 5.83
N VAL A 184 4.97 1.81 5.58
CA VAL A 184 4.19 2.79 6.34
C VAL A 184 2.69 2.63 6.01
N GLU A 185 2.36 2.57 4.72
CA GLU A 185 0.96 2.60 4.25
C GLU A 185 0.18 1.33 4.55
N ALA A 186 0.85 0.18 4.49
CA ALA A 186 0.25 -1.11 4.81
C ALA A 186 0.34 -1.46 6.31
N ALA A 187 0.84 -0.52 7.14
CA ALA A 187 1.07 -0.69 8.57
C ALA A 187 1.88 -1.97 8.89
N ARG A 188 3.01 -2.14 8.20
CA ARG A 188 3.87 -3.33 8.26
C ARG A 188 5.17 -3.04 9.01
N MET A 189 5.84 -4.09 9.47
CA MET A 189 7.13 -3.95 10.13
C MET A 189 8.13 -3.31 9.17
N PRO A 190 9.00 -2.42 9.69
CA PRO A 190 9.25 -2.16 11.11
C PRO A 190 8.43 -0.99 11.69
N VAL A 191 7.48 -0.44 10.93
CA VAL A 191 6.68 0.75 11.30
C VAL A 191 5.57 0.38 12.28
N ASP A 192 4.72 -0.57 11.90
CA ASP A 192 3.64 -1.07 12.74
C ASP A 192 3.52 -2.60 12.61
N ASP A 193 2.81 -3.23 13.53
CA ASP A 193 2.50 -4.65 13.46
C ASP A 193 0.98 -4.85 13.60
N PRO A 194 0.29 -5.32 12.55
CA PRO A 194 -1.15 -5.50 12.58
C PRO A 194 -1.59 -6.66 13.48
N THR A 195 -0.64 -7.48 13.97
CA THR A 195 -0.92 -8.56 14.92
C THR A 195 -0.75 -8.14 16.38
N THR A 196 -0.26 -6.93 16.62
CA THR A 196 -0.12 -6.38 17.98
C THR A 196 -1.44 -5.75 18.41
N HIS A 197 -2.15 -6.39 19.34
CA HIS A 197 -3.40 -5.89 19.93
C HIS A 197 -3.20 -5.16 21.27
N LEU A 198 -1.97 -4.75 21.61
CA LEU A 198 -1.64 -4.12 22.90
C LEU A 198 -1.72 -2.59 22.83
N GLU A 199 -2.68 -2.06 23.60
CA GLU A 199 -3.42 -0.80 23.45
C GLU A 199 -2.61 0.50 23.30
N LEU A 200 -1.39 0.59 23.82
CA LEU A 200 -0.66 1.86 23.86
C LEU A 200 0.16 2.19 22.61
N THR A 201 0.64 1.17 21.89
CA THR A 201 1.54 1.39 20.75
C THR A 201 0.85 1.17 19.41
N MET A 202 -0.37 0.64 19.38
CA MET A 202 -1.10 0.42 18.13
C MET A 202 -1.27 1.73 17.34
N VAL A 203 -1.15 1.63 16.01
CA VAL A 203 -1.44 2.74 15.09
C VAL A 203 -2.62 2.35 14.23
N HIS A 204 -2.47 1.33 13.38
CA HIS A 204 -3.53 0.94 12.45
C HIS A 204 -4.65 0.16 13.13
N GLU A 205 -4.29 -0.85 13.92
CA GLU A 205 -5.26 -1.74 14.57
C GLU A 205 -6.14 -0.97 15.57
N VAL A 206 -5.60 0.09 16.19
CA VAL A 206 -6.34 0.92 17.14
C VAL A 206 -7.49 1.68 16.47
N MET A 207 -7.34 2.07 15.19
CA MET A 207 -8.36 2.84 14.47
C MET A 207 -9.56 2.00 14.03
N ILE A 208 -9.49 0.68 14.15
CA ILE A 208 -10.54 -0.25 13.73
C ILE A 208 -11.11 -1.07 14.90
N LEU A 209 -10.75 -0.73 16.14
CA LEU A 209 -11.08 -1.53 17.32
C LEU A 209 -12.58 -1.69 17.53
N ASP A 210 -13.33 -0.60 17.41
CA ASP A 210 -14.77 -0.62 17.64
C ASP A 210 -15.56 -1.14 16.42
N HIS A 211 -14.92 -1.33 15.27
CA HIS A 211 -15.58 -1.83 14.07
C HIS A 211 -15.85 -3.33 14.14
N SER A 212 -17.06 -3.73 13.75
CA SER A 212 -17.49 -5.13 13.84
C SER A 212 -18.31 -5.57 12.62
N GLY A 213 -18.38 -6.88 12.41
CA GLY A 213 -19.20 -7.47 11.35
C GLY A 213 -18.81 -7.01 9.93
N PRO A 214 -19.78 -6.64 9.07
CA PRO A 214 -19.51 -6.30 7.68
C PRO A 214 -18.58 -5.10 7.50
N GLU A 215 -18.62 -4.12 8.41
CA GLU A 215 -17.75 -2.94 8.37
C GLU A 215 -16.28 -3.31 8.56
N LEU A 216 -15.99 -4.18 9.54
CA LEU A 216 -14.65 -4.73 9.72
C LEU A 216 -14.20 -5.54 8.49
N ALA A 217 -15.12 -6.24 7.82
CA ALA A 217 -14.81 -6.95 6.57
C ALA A 217 -14.40 -5.98 5.46
N MET A 218 -15.09 -4.85 5.31
CA MET A 218 -14.76 -3.80 4.34
C MET A 218 -13.37 -3.20 4.61
N LEU A 219 -13.02 -2.98 5.87
CA LEU A 219 -11.72 -2.44 6.27
C LEU A 219 -10.57 -3.42 6.00
N GLN A 220 -10.75 -4.70 6.38
CA GLN A 220 -9.75 -5.73 6.13
C GLN A 220 -9.53 -5.95 4.64
N LEU A 221 -10.61 -5.96 3.84
CA LEU A 221 -10.51 -6.06 2.38
C LEU A 221 -9.89 -4.81 1.77
N GLY A 222 -10.29 -3.62 2.21
CA GLY A 222 -9.73 -2.35 1.74
C GLY A 222 -8.23 -2.24 2.04
N SER A 223 -7.80 -2.63 3.23
CA SER A 223 -6.38 -2.69 3.61
C SER A 223 -5.60 -3.69 2.74
N ALA A 224 -6.16 -4.87 2.48
CA ALA A 224 -5.56 -5.86 1.58
C ALA A 224 -5.42 -5.34 0.13
N ILE A 225 -6.44 -4.64 -0.39
CA ILE A 225 -6.41 -4.04 -1.73
C ILE A 225 -5.37 -2.93 -1.80
N LYS A 226 -5.30 -2.03 -0.82
CA LYS A 226 -4.27 -0.99 -0.73
C LYS A 226 -2.86 -1.60 -0.73
N MET A 227 -2.64 -2.62 0.08
CA MET A 227 -1.34 -3.30 0.14
C MET A 227 -0.99 -3.96 -1.20
N PHE A 228 -1.93 -4.63 -1.86
CA PHE A 228 -1.70 -5.21 -3.18
C PHE A 228 -1.41 -4.13 -4.23
N ALA A 229 -2.16 -3.03 -4.26
CA ALA A 229 -1.90 -1.91 -5.17
C ALA A 229 -0.49 -1.34 -4.95
N ALA A 230 -0.06 -1.13 -3.70
CA ALA A 230 1.28 -0.63 -3.38
C ALA A 230 2.38 -1.61 -3.85
N ILE A 231 2.20 -2.90 -3.58
CA ILE A 231 3.11 -3.96 -4.04
C ILE A 231 3.14 -4.02 -5.56
N SER A 232 2.02 -3.84 -6.24
CA SER A 232 1.93 -3.87 -7.70
C SER A 232 2.66 -2.70 -8.36
N VAL A 233 2.61 -1.50 -7.77
CA VAL A 233 3.42 -0.35 -8.21
C VAL A 233 4.91 -0.71 -8.15
N ALA A 234 5.38 -1.21 -7.00
CA ALA A 234 6.78 -1.62 -6.85
C ALA A 234 7.15 -2.79 -7.77
N ALA A 235 6.26 -3.76 -7.94
CA ALA A 235 6.48 -4.90 -8.82
C ALA A 235 6.64 -4.49 -10.29
N THR A 236 5.84 -3.53 -10.75
CA THR A 236 5.94 -2.98 -12.12
C THR A 236 7.31 -2.33 -12.32
N LEU A 237 7.74 -1.52 -11.36
CA LEU A 237 9.04 -0.82 -11.42
C LEU A 237 10.22 -1.79 -11.39
N LEU A 238 10.09 -2.92 -10.68
CA LEU A 238 11.11 -3.97 -10.59
C LEU A 238 11.09 -4.95 -11.77
N ASN A 239 10.03 -4.96 -12.59
CA ASN A 239 9.86 -5.94 -13.65
C ASN A 239 10.60 -5.53 -14.92
N PRO A 240 11.66 -6.25 -15.35
CA PRO A 240 12.39 -5.91 -16.58
C PRO A 240 11.57 -6.17 -17.86
N LEU A 241 10.50 -6.97 -17.76
CA LEU A 241 9.59 -7.24 -18.87
C LEU A 241 8.39 -6.27 -18.88
N ALA A 242 8.38 -5.28 -17.98
CA ALA A 242 7.37 -4.23 -18.01
C ALA A 242 7.40 -3.50 -19.36
N GLY A 243 6.23 -3.28 -19.96
CA GLY A 243 6.03 -2.69 -21.28
C GLY A 243 5.71 -3.74 -22.35
N GLN A 244 6.02 -5.02 -22.09
CA GLN A 244 5.69 -6.11 -23.01
C GLN A 244 4.27 -6.64 -22.74
N HIS A 245 3.47 -6.82 -23.79
CA HIS A 245 2.13 -7.39 -23.71
C HIS A 245 2.13 -8.92 -23.87
N SER A 246 3.08 -9.60 -23.22
CA SER A 246 3.22 -11.05 -23.27
C SER A 246 2.68 -11.72 -22.00
N ILE A 247 2.25 -12.97 -22.11
CA ILE A 247 1.87 -13.79 -20.95
C ILE A 247 3.05 -13.94 -19.97
N VAL A 248 4.27 -13.94 -20.49
CA VAL A 248 5.51 -14.00 -19.69
C VAL A 248 5.69 -12.75 -18.84
N ALA A 249 5.42 -11.56 -19.39
CA ALA A 249 5.49 -10.29 -18.63
C ALA A 249 4.42 -10.22 -17.52
N VAL A 250 3.24 -10.79 -17.77
CA VAL A 250 2.19 -10.94 -16.76
C VAL A 250 2.62 -11.91 -15.66
N ALA A 251 3.17 -13.06 -16.03
CA ALA A 251 3.65 -14.06 -15.08
C ALA A 251 4.83 -13.52 -14.24
N SER A 252 5.75 -12.76 -14.86
CA SER A 252 6.85 -12.12 -14.13
C SER A 252 6.34 -11.08 -13.15
N HIS A 253 5.36 -10.26 -13.54
CA HIS A 253 4.72 -9.27 -12.65
C HIS A 253 4.11 -9.92 -11.41
N LEU A 254 3.26 -10.94 -11.61
CA LEU A 254 2.64 -11.66 -10.50
C LEU A 254 3.68 -12.39 -9.65
N GLY A 255 4.72 -12.94 -10.27
CA GLY A 255 5.87 -13.55 -9.61
C GLY A 255 6.59 -12.56 -8.68
N ILE A 256 6.84 -11.34 -9.15
CA ILE A 256 7.46 -10.28 -8.36
C ILE A 256 6.54 -9.82 -7.22
N CYS A 257 5.23 -9.67 -7.45
CA CYS A 257 4.27 -9.37 -6.38
C CYS A 257 4.34 -10.42 -5.25
N MET A 258 4.39 -11.71 -5.60
CA MET A 258 4.53 -12.79 -4.62
C MET A 258 5.90 -12.75 -3.92
N ALA A 259 6.98 -12.43 -4.65
CA ALA A 259 8.32 -12.30 -4.08
C ALA A 259 8.37 -11.15 -3.07
N ILE A 260 7.81 -9.98 -3.39
CA ILE A 260 7.70 -8.84 -2.45
C ILE A 260 6.89 -9.25 -1.22
N ALA A 261 5.78 -9.97 -1.38
CA ALA A 261 4.99 -10.48 -0.25
C ALA A 261 5.80 -11.42 0.66
N VAL A 262 6.64 -12.29 0.08
CA VAL A 262 7.56 -13.14 0.85
C VAL A 262 8.59 -12.29 1.59
N VAL A 263 9.20 -11.31 0.93
CA VAL A 263 10.18 -10.40 1.55
C VAL A 263 9.55 -9.60 2.70
N LEU A 264 8.33 -9.10 2.55
CA LEU A 264 7.60 -8.44 3.64
C LEU A 264 7.33 -9.39 4.80
N GLY A 265 6.89 -10.63 4.53
CA GLY A 265 6.71 -11.65 5.57
C GLY A 265 8.01 -12.03 6.29
N MET A 266 9.13 -12.05 5.57
CA MET A 266 10.47 -12.24 6.15
C MET A 266 10.87 -11.05 7.01
N ALA A 267 10.70 -9.83 6.50
CA ALA A 267 10.98 -8.59 7.23
C ALA A 267 10.18 -8.52 8.54
N GLU A 268 8.88 -8.87 8.51
CA GLU A 268 8.04 -8.96 9.71
C GLU A 268 8.49 -10.02 10.71
N SER A 269 9.21 -11.05 10.27
CA SER A 269 9.69 -12.13 11.13
C SER A 269 11.08 -11.87 11.70
N LEU A 270 11.90 -11.09 11.00
CA LEU A 270 13.32 -10.89 11.29
C LEU A 270 13.62 -9.52 11.89
N ILE A 271 12.78 -8.51 11.64
CA ILE A 271 13.01 -7.13 12.04
C ILE A 271 12.14 -6.79 13.25
N ALA A 272 12.76 -6.20 14.26
CA ALA A 272 12.05 -5.67 15.41
C ALA A 272 11.35 -4.34 15.07
N ARG A 273 10.21 -4.10 15.73
CA ARG A 273 9.46 -2.86 15.58
C ARG A 273 10.27 -1.64 16.01
N LEU A 274 10.20 -0.57 15.23
CA LEU A 274 10.80 0.71 15.60
C LEU A 274 10.05 1.34 16.76
N LYS A 275 10.78 2.07 17.61
CA LYS A 275 10.17 2.93 18.62
C LYS A 275 9.36 4.02 17.90
N LEU A 276 8.15 4.32 18.38
CA LEU A 276 7.24 5.28 17.75
C LEU A 276 7.91 6.63 17.41
N ARG A 277 8.77 7.13 18.31
CA ARG A 277 9.54 8.38 18.12
C ARG A 277 10.52 8.37 16.93
N VAL A 278 10.93 7.19 16.47
CA VAL A 278 11.88 6.98 15.36
C VAL A 278 11.15 6.81 14.03
N VAL A 279 9.86 6.45 14.04
CA VAL A 279 9.06 6.26 12.82
C VAL A 279 9.05 7.50 11.91
N PRO A 280 8.86 8.74 12.41
CA PRO A 280 8.97 9.93 11.57
C PRO A 280 10.35 10.06 10.91
N GLN A 281 11.44 9.74 11.62
CA GLN A 281 12.80 9.77 11.08
C GLN A 281 12.98 8.72 9.98
N TYR A 282 12.38 7.54 10.14
CA TYR A 282 12.37 6.50 9.12
C TYR A 282 11.64 6.95 7.85
N ILE A 283 10.50 7.64 7.97
CA ILE A 283 9.78 8.20 6.81
C ILE A 283 10.63 9.28 6.12
N VAL A 284 11.36 10.10 6.89
CA VAL A 284 12.29 11.10 6.33
C VAL A 284 13.42 10.44 5.52
N VAL A 285 13.88 9.23 5.85
CA VAL A 285 14.81 8.48 4.98
C VAL A 285 14.18 8.20 3.61
N GLY A 286 12.89 7.84 3.58
CA GLY A 286 12.13 7.70 2.34
C GLY A 286 12.02 9.01 1.56
N LEU A 287 11.80 10.13 2.25
CA LEU A 287 11.78 11.46 1.66
C LEU A 287 13.13 11.84 1.04
N VAL A 288 14.24 11.56 1.73
CA VAL A 288 15.59 11.78 1.21
C VAL A 288 15.84 10.92 -0.02
N ALA A 289 15.46 9.63 0.02
CA ALA A 289 15.58 8.75 -1.14
C ALA A 289 14.76 9.27 -2.34
N ALA A 290 13.52 9.72 -2.12
CA ALA A 290 12.70 10.32 -3.17
C ALA A 290 13.29 11.65 -3.70
N GLY A 291 13.90 12.46 -2.82
CA GLY A 291 14.64 13.65 -3.21
C GLY A 291 15.87 13.34 -4.08
N ILE A 292 16.64 12.31 -3.72
CA ILE A 292 17.76 11.83 -4.54
C ILE A 292 17.28 11.37 -5.92
N ALA A 293 16.15 10.65 -5.98
CA ALA A 293 15.55 10.24 -7.25
C ALA A 293 15.25 11.46 -8.13
N LEU A 294 14.60 12.49 -7.59
CA LEU A 294 14.29 13.70 -8.36
C LEU A 294 15.55 14.49 -8.77
N LEU A 295 16.50 14.69 -7.86
CA LEU A 295 17.72 15.46 -8.13
C LEU A 295 18.61 14.78 -9.18
N SER A 296 18.65 13.44 -9.19
CA SER A 296 19.40 12.68 -10.20
C SER A 296 18.90 12.90 -11.63
N MET A 297 17.66 13.37 -11.80
CA MET A 297 17.10 13.76 -13.10
C MET A 297 17.55 15.15 -13.56
N LEU A 298 17.73 16.10 -12.63
CA LEU A 298 18.16 17.45 -12.96
C LEU A 298 19.58 17.49 -13.56
N GLY A 299 20.44 16.54 -13.18
CA GLY A 299 21.79 16.40 -13.74
C GLY A 299 21.83 16.09 -15.24
N ARG A 300 20.70 15.70 -15.87
CA ARG A 300 20.60 15.52 -17.33
C ARG A 300 20.25 16.80 -18.09
N GLY A 301 19.84 17.87 -17.40
CA GLY A 301 19.40 19.14 -17.99
C GLY A 301 20.47 19.97 -18.72
N GLY A 302 21.68 19.42 -18.96
CA GLY A 302 22.72 20.04 -19.77
C GLY A 302 22.67 19.69 -21.27
N HIS A 303 21.74 18.82 -21.68
CA HIS A 303 21.56 18.42 -23.08
C HIS A 303 20.08 18.41 -23.46
N ALA A 304 19.49 19.60 -23.58
CA ALA A 304 18.26 19.84 -24.31
C ALA A 304 18.48 21.05 -25.23
#